data_AF-A0A4Y9PP98-F1
#
_entry.id   AF-A0A4Y9PP98-F1
#
_cell.length_a   1.000
_cell.length_b   1.000
_cell.length_c   1.000
_cell.angle_alpha   90.00
_cell.angle_beta   90.00
_cell.angle_gamma   90.00
#
_symmetry.space_group_name_H-M   'P 1'
#
loop_
_entity.id
_entity.type
_entity.pdbx_description
1 polymer ?
#
loop_
_entity_poly.entity_id
_entity_poly.type
_entity_poly.pdbx_seq_one_letter_code
_entity_poly.pdbx_strand_id
1 'polypeptide(L)'
;MTDPHQPGTPAGTDPGDIDRRAALAEVLGKEVWPADRDTLVGKASEAHAPDAVLAQLRRLPEGQEFTNVQDVAEALGLGTEQKRF
;
A
#
# COMPACT_ATOMS: atom_id res chain seq x y z
N MET A 1 13.41 -14.01 34.94
CA MET A 1 12.72 -12.76 34.58
C MET A 1 12.64 -12.77 33.07
N THR A 2 11.59 -13.42 32.54
CA THR A 2 11.35 -13.52 31.10
C THR A 2 10.60 -12.25 30.71
N ASP A 3 11.12 -11.50 29.75
CA ASP A 3 10.33 -10.52 29.02
C ASP A 3 9.80 -11.22 27.76
N PRO A 4 8.48 -11.45 27.62
CA PRO A 4 7.89 -11.95 26.40
C PRO A 4 6.95 -10.90 25.82
N HIS A 5 7.41 -9.67 25.64
CA HIS A 5 6.63 -8.66 24.92
C HIS A 5 7.22 -8.51 23.52
N GLN A 6 7.32 -9.62 22.79
CA GLN A 6 7.41 -9.58 21.34
C GLN A 6 6.00 -9.24 20.83
N PRO A 7 5.74 -8.04 20.28
CA PRO A 7 4.43 -7.76 19.70
C PRO A 7 4.21 -8.75 18.56
N GLY A 8 3.16 -9.56 18.70
CA GLY A 8 2.75 -10.53 17.70
C GLY A 8 2.40 -9.81 16.40
N THR A 9 3.39 -9.70 15.51
CA THR A 9 3.12 -9.42 14.10
C THR A 9 2.32 -10.63 13.61
N PRO A 10 1.10 -10.46 13.07
CA PRO A 10 0.35 -11.57 12.53
C PRO A 10 1.25 -12.31 11.53
N ALA A 11 1.41 -13.62 11.73
CA ALA A 11 2.23 -14.47 10.88
C ALA A 11 1.69 -14.38 9.44
N GLY A 12 2.41 -13.67 8.57
CA GLY A 12 2.02 -13.42 7.18
C GLY A 12 2.01 -11.94 6.76
N THR A 13 2.29 -10.99 7.66
CA THR A 13 2.54 -9.59 7.27
C THR A 13 3.98 -9.22 7.58
N ASP A 14 4.82 -9.18 6.53
CA ASP A 14 6.18 -8.68 6.63
C ASP A 14 6.15 -7.24 7.16
N PRO A 15 6.94 -6.87 8.18
CA PRO A 15 6.93 -5.51 8.71
C PRO A 15 7.26 -4.45 7.65
N GLY A 16 8.04 -4.79 6.61
CA GLY A 16 8.29 -3.91 5.48
C GLY A 16 7.08 -3.73 4.55
N ASP A 17 6.14 -4.68 4.55
CA ASP A 17 4.87 -4.56 3.84
C ASP A 17 3.95 -3.52 4.51
N ILE A 18 3.84 -3.60 5.84
CA ILE A 18 3.06 -2.68 6.66
C ILE A 18 3.58 -1.25 6.46
N ASP A 19 4.90 -1.08 6.51
CA ASP A 19 5.55 0.23 6.35
C ASP A 19 5.28 0.83 4.97
N ARG A 20 5.41 0.04 3.89
CA ARG A 20 5.09 0.48 2.52
C ARG A 20 3.63 0.87 2.37
N ARG A 21 2.72 0.10 2.95
CA ARG A 21 1.29 0.39 2.91
C ARG A 21 0.95 1.64 3.72
N ALA A 22 1.60 1.87 4.84
CA ALA A 22 1.46 3.09 5.62
C ALA A 22 1.95 4.31 4.83
N ALA A 23 3.12 4.21 4.20
CA ALA A 23 3.66 5.27 3.34
C ALA A 23 2.70 5.62 2.17
N LEU A 24 2.12 4.61 1.52
CA LEU A 24 1.09 4.81 0.49
C LEU A 24 -0.13 5.54 1.04
N ALA A 25 -0.63 5.14 2.21
CA ALA A 25 -1.80 5.76 2.83
C ALA A 25 -1.57 7.23 3.20
N GLU A 26 -0.38 7.55 3.71
CA GLU A 26 0.02 8.91 4.09
C GLU A 26 0.12 9.84 2.88
N VAL A 27 0.76 9.37 1.79
CA VAL A 27 0.94 10.15 0.56
C VAL A 27 -0.38 10.40 -0.17
N LEU A 28 -1.22 9.38 -0.30
CA LEU A 28 -2.41 9.43 -1.13
C LEU A 28 -3.60 10.11 -0.42
N GLY A 29 -3.65 9.97 0.91
CA GLY A 29 -4.76 10.47 1.71
C GLY A 29 -6.08 9.75 1.42
N LYS A 30 -7.12 10.05 2.21
CA LYS A 30 -8.46 9.47 2.04
C LYS A 30 -9.33 10.16 0.97
N GLU A 31 -8.90 11.34 0.53
CA GLU A 31 -9.65 12.22 -0.38
C GLU A 31 -9.48 11.86 -1.86
N VAL A 32 -8.44 11.10 -2.20
CA VAL A 32 -8.16 10.70 -3.58
C VAL A 32 -9.12 9.60 -4.04
N TRP A 33 -9.80 8.91 -3.13
CA TRP A 33 -10.61 7.76 -3.47
C TRP A 33 -12.03 8.16 -3.87
N PRO A 34 -12.62 7.50 -4.89
CA PRO A 34 -11.99 6.49 -5.75
C PRO A 34 -11.07 7.09 -6.83
N ALA A 35 -10.02 6.38 -7.23
CA ALA A 35 -9.05 6.85 -8.23
C ALA A 35 -8.41 5.71 -9.04
N ASP A 36 -8.05 6.01 -10.29
CA ASP A 36 -7.26 5.14 -11.15
C ASP A 36 -5.75 5.32 -10.94
N ARG A 37 -4.94 4.44 -11.53
CA ARG A 37 -3.47 4.48 -11.47
C ARG A 37 -2.89 5.87 -11.78
N ASP A 38 -3.32 6.49 -12.87
CA ASP A 38 -2.74 7.76 -13.34
C ASP A 38 -3.10 8.89 -12.38
N THR A 39 -4.32 8.89 -11.83
CA THR A 39 -4.73 9.81 -10.75
C THR A 39 -3.87 9.62 -9.49
N LEU A 40 -3.61 8.37 -9.07
CA LEU A 40 -2.78 8.08 -7.90
C LEU A 40 -1.32 8.52 -8.11
N VAL A 41 -0.74 8.26 -9.29
CA VAL A 41 0.62 8.71 -9.63
C VAL A 41 0.70 10.23 -9.64
N GLY A 42 -0.31 10.91 -10.20
CA GLY A 42 -0.42 12.37 -10.19
C GLY A 42 -0.43 12.93 -8.78
N LYS A 43 -1.35 12.46 -7.93
CA LYS A 43 -1.47 12.90 -6.53
C LYS A 43 -0.18 12.65 -5.74
N ALA A 44 0.42 11.48 -5.90
CA ALA A 44 1.68 11.16 -5.24
C ALA A 44 2.83 12.08 -5.73
N SER A 45 2.87 12.41 -7.02
CA SER A 45 3.86 13.34 -7.56
C SER A 45 3.66 14.77 -7.03
N GLU A 46 2.41 15.23 -6.92
CA GLU A 46 2.07 16.53 -6.33
C GLU A 46 2.42 16.60 -4.83
N ALA A 47 2.27 15.49 -4.12
CA ALA A 47 2.65 15.36 -2.71
C ALA A 47 4.18 15.18 -2.50
N HIS A 48 5.00 15.28 -3.55
CA HIS A 48 6.44 15.02 -3.51
C HIS A 48 6.79 13.64 -2.91
N ALA A 49 6.01 12.62 -3.26
CA ALA A 49 6.24 11.26 -2.80
C ALA A 49 7.61 10.74 -3.25
N PRO A 50 8.24 9.83 -2.46
CA PRO A 50 9.48 9.18 -2.86
C PRO A 50 9.35 8.44 -4.19
N ASP A 51 10.43 8.42 -5.00
CA ASP A 51 10.47 7.71 -6.28
C ASP A 51 10.09 6.23 -6.15
N ALA A 52 10.40 5.59 -5.02
CA ALA A 52 9.99 4.22 -4.74
C ALA A 52 8.47 4.06 -4.74
N VAL A 53 7.74 5.00 -4.13
CA VAL A 53 6.27 5.02 -4.10
C VAL A 53 5.71 5.24 -5.50
N LEU A 54 6.26 6.21 -6.24
CA LEU A 54 5.86 6.48 -7.63
C LEU A 54 6.10 5.26 -8.54
N ALA A 55 7.24 4.59 -8.38
CA ALA A 55 7.57 3.38 -9.12
C ALA A 55 6.61 2.22 -8.79
N GLN A 56 6.19 2.09 -7.54
CA GLN A 56 5.17 1.12 -7.14
C GLN A 56 3.83 1.44 -7.78
N LEU A 57 3.32 2.67 -7.66
CA LEU A 57 2.04 3.07 -8.24
C LEU A 57 1.99 2.85 -9.76
N ARG A 58 3.09 3.08 -10.46
CA ARG A 58 3.20 2.81 -11.92
C ARG A 58 3.05 1.32 -12.29
N ARG A 59 3.23 0.39 -11.36
CA ARG A 59 3.05 -1.06 -11.58
C ARG A 59 1.59 -1.51 -11.45
N LEU A 60 0.69 -0.64 -10.97
CA LEU A 60 -0.73 -0.96 -10.87
C LEU A 60 -1.33 -1.25 -12.25
N PRO A 61 -2.36 -2.12 -12.32
CA PRO A 61 -3.11 -2.34 -13.55
C PRO A 61 -3.79 -1.04 -14.00
N GLU A 62 -3.76 -0.81 -15.32
CA GLU A 62 -4.52 0.27 -15.95
C GLU A 62 -5.99 -0.12 -16.18
N GLY A 63 -6.86 0.89 -16.23
CA GLY A 63 -8.29 0.68 -16.46
C GLY A 63 -9.04 0.11 -15.26
N GLN A 64 -8.39 0.00 -14.09
CA GLN A 64 -9.02 -0.33 -12.82
C GLN A 64 -9.11 0.93 -11.94
N GLU A 65 -10.24 1.10 -11.28
CA GLU A 65 -10.44 2.11 -10.25
C GLU A 65 -10.23 1.47 -8.88
N PHE A 66 -9.38 2.10 -8.07
CA PHE A 66 -9.09 1.69 -6.71
C PHE A 66 -9.97 2.48 -5.76
N THR A 67 -10.63 1.80 -4.83
CA THR A 67 -11.57 2.44 -3.90
C THR A 67 -10.93 2.83 -2.57
N ASN A 68 -9.75 2.29 -2.26
CA ASN A 68 -9.03 2.52 -1.03
C ASN A 68 -7.58 2.00 -1.14
N VAL A 69 -6.76 2.29 -0.13
CA VAL A 69 -5.34 1.88 -0.09
C VAL A 69 -5.13 0.36 0.01
N GLN A 70 -6.12 -0.42 0.47
CA GLN A 70 -6.04 -1.91 0.45
C GLN A 70 -6.03 -2.43 -0.97
N ASP A 71 -6.94 -1.94 -1.81
CA ASP A 71 -7.05 -2.37 -3.21
C ASP A 71 -5.73 -2.14 -3.96
N VAL A 72 -5.10 -0.99 -3.69
CA VAL A 72 -3.76 -0.67 -4.20
C VAL A 72 -2.70 -1.60 -3.62
N ALA A 73 -2.71 -1.84 -2.31
CA ALA A 73 -1.73 -2.72 -1.67
C ALA A 73 -1.84 -4.16 -2.22
N GLU A 74 -3.05 -4.71 -2.32
CA GLU A 74 -3.34 -6.03 -2.90
C GLU A 74 -2.88 -6.11 -4.36
N ALA A 75 -3.16 -5.10 -5.19
CA ALA A 75 -2.70 -5.05 -6.57
C ALA A 75 -1.17 -4.97 -6.72
N LEU A 76 -0.47 -4.44 -5.71
CA LEU A 76 1.00 -4.42 -5.64
C LEU A 76 1.58 -5.70 -5.03
N GLY A 77 0.74 -6.64 -4.59
CA GLY A 77 1.16 -7.82 -3.82
C GLY A 77 1.66 -7.46 -2.42
N LEU A 78 1.24 -6.29 -1.91
CA LEU A 78 1.53 -5.80 -0.58
C LEU A 78 0.36 -6.15 0.34
N GLY A 79 0.49 -7.26 1.08
CA GLY A 79 -0.53 -7.67 2.03
C GLY A 79 -1.04 -9.08 1.75
N THR A 80 -0.59 -9.98 2.61
CA THR A 80 -1.05 -11.35 2.81
C THR A 80 -0.79 -12.35 1.69
N GLU A 81 -0.01 -13.36 2.06
CA GLU A 81 -0.02 -14.68 1.45
C GLU A 81 -1.47 -15.20 1.34
N GLN A 82 -1.89 -15.45 0.10
CA GLN A 82 -2.82 -16.53 -0.27
C GLN A 82 -4.21 -16.49 0.41
N LYS A 83 -5.19 -15.86 -0.25
CA LYS A 83 -6.54 -16.45 -0.28
C LYS A 83 -6.46 -17.77 -1.06
N ARG A 84 -5.99 -18.84 -0.40
CA ARG A 84 -6.22 -20.22 -0.82
C ARG A 84 -7.44 -20.73 -0.06
N PHE A 85 -8.62 -20.60 -0.67
CA PHE A 85 -9.78 -21.47 -0.38
C PHE A 85 -10.46 -21.81 -1.69
#